data_AF-A0A9P7BQP2-F1
#
_entry.id   AF-A0A9P7BQP2-F1
#
_cell.length_a   1.000
_cell.length_b   1.000
_cell.length_c   1.000
_cell.angle_alpha   90.00
_cell.angle_beta   90.00
_cell.angle_gamma   90.00
#
_symmetry.space_group_name_H-M   'P 1'
#
loop_
_entity.id
_entity.type
_entity.pdbx_description
1 polymer ?
#
loop_
_entity_poly.entity_id
_entity_poly.type
_entity_poly.pdbx_seq_one_letter_code
_entity_poly.pdbx_strand_id
1 'polypeptide(L)'
;MDEIISLYFKDKSNMVYLKSVTILFTAILGLVSADVASISECPKLSARTNAAKDVTDLRIDDIQIIAALGDSIMAGFGMMGVNNGEGGTGILNFSSVLEFRGSSYGIGGDTDAVTLANFAKHYNPKVYGASTLSHLASLCYGPLCIPPLSICKFP
;
A
#
# COMPACT_ATOMS: atom_id res chain seq x y z
N MET A 1 -17.06 -17.71 11.80
CA MET A 1 -16.36 -18.88 12.35
C MET A 1 -15.02 -18.38 12.78
N ASP A 2 -14.86 -18.08 14.07
CA ASP A 2 -13.56 -17.94 14.73
C ASP A 2 -13.82 -18.30 16.21
N GLU A 3 -13.82 -19.60 16.50
CA GLU A 3 -13.77 -20.10 17.87
C GLU A 3 -12.31 -20.07 18.33
N ILE A 4 -11.97 -19.16 19.23
CA ILE A 4 -10.73 -19.26 19.99
C ILE A 4 -10.96 -20.19 21.19
N ILE A 5 -10.24 -21.31 21.16
CA ILE A 5 -10.19 -22.36 22.17
C ILE A 5 -9.81 -21.76 23.52
N SER A 6 -10.75 -21.78 24.46
CA SER A 6 -10.54 -21.34 25.84
C SER A 6 -9.94 -22.50 26.65
N LEU A 7 -8.61 -22.54 26.79
CA LEU A 7 -7.91 -23.48 27.67
C LEU A 7 -8.15 -23.08 29.13
N TYR A 8 -9.17 -23.70 29.75
CA TYR A 8 -9.53 -23.47 31.14
C TYR A 8 -8.67 -24.37 32.07
N PHE A 9 -7.52 -23.88 32.53
CA PHE A 9 -6.84 -24.47 33.70
C PHE A 9 -7.52 -23.99 34.98
N LYS A 10 -8.23 -24.92 35.62
CA LYS A 10 -8.97 -24.72 36.87
C LYS A 10 -8.03 -24.98 38.06
N ASP A 11 -7.59 -23.91 38.73
CA ASP A 11 -7.10 -24.02 40.11
C ASP A 11 -7.72 -22.91 40.98
N LYS A 12 -8.36 -23.31 42.08
CA LYS A 12 -9.48 -22.59 42.73
C LYS A 12 -9.08 -22.02 44.10
N SER A 13 -7.95 -21.33 44.17
CA SER A 13 -7.45 -20.86 45.49
C SER A 13 -6.60 -19.59 45.47
N ASN A 14 -6.39 -18.91 44.33
CA ASN A 14 -5.65 -17.64 44.25
C ASN A 14 -6.15 -16.69 43.13
N MET A 15 -7.46 -16.73 42.85
CA MET A 15 -8.10 -16.14 41.66
C MET A 15 -8.27 -14.60 41.68
N VAL A 16 -7.93 -13.90 42.76
CA VAL A 16 -8.11 -12.45 42.84
C VAL A 16 -6.88 -11.68 42.35
N TYR A 17 -5.66 -12.16 42.63
CA TYR A 17 -4.44 -11.43 42.26
C TYR A 17 -4.07 -11.59 40.78
N LEU A 18 -4.25 -12.78 40.21
CA LEU A 18 -3.96 -13.06 38.80
C LEU A 18 -4.92 -12.33 37.85
N LYS A 19 -6.19 -12.16 38.23
CA LYS A 19 -7.18 -11.42 37.42
C LYS A 19 -6.84 -9.92 37.31
N SER A 20 -6.36 -9.31 38.39
CA SER A 20 -5.98 -7.89 38.42
C SER A 20 -4.78 -7.58 37.54
N VAL A 21 -3.77 -8.47 37.55
CA VAL A 21 -2.53 -8.30 36.75
C VAL A 21 -2.80 -8.43 35.25
N THR A 22 -3.68 -9.36 34.84
CA THR A 22 -4.03 -9.57 33.43
C THR A 22 -4.86 -8.42 32.84
N ILE A 23 -5.74 -7.79 33.64
CA ILE A 23 -6.54 -6.63 33.20
C ILE A 23 -5.65 -5.40 33.02
N LEU A 24 -4.65 -5.22 33.87
CA LEU A 24 -3.70 -4.11 33.73
C LEU A 24 -2.80 -4.30 32.49
N PHE A 25 -2.33 -5.52 32.23
CA PHE A 25 -1.48 -5.81 31.06
C PHE A 25 -2.23 -5.63 29.73
N THR A 26 -3.49 -6.02 29.65
CA THR A 26 -4.32 -5.85 28.44
C THR A 26 -4.69 -4.39 28.16
N ALA A 27 -4.86 -3.57 29.20
CA ALA A 27 -5.09 -2.13 29.02
C ALA A 27 -3.84 -1.37 28.52
N ILE A 28 -2.63 -1.82 28.87
CA ILE A 28 -1.38 -1.17 28.44
C ILE A 28 -1.02 -1.54 26.99
N LEU A 29 -1.36 -2.75 26.54
CA LEU A 29 -1.14 -3.20 25.15
C LEU A 29 -2.06 -2.51 24.12
N GLY A 30 -3.21 -1.97 24.54
CA GLY A 30 -4.16 -1.29 23.65
C GLY A 30 -3.82 0.16 23.30
N LEU A 31 -2.78 0.75 23.91
CA LEU A 31 -2.46 2.18 23.76
C LEU A 31 -1.27 2.47 22.83
N VAL A 32 -0.69 1.46 22.19
CA VAL A 32 0.47 1.61 21.28
C VAL A 32 0.13 1.21 19.84
N SER A 33 -1.14 1.31 19.46
CA SER A 33 -1.53 1.32 18.04
C SER A 33 -2.01 2.72 17.72
N ALA A 34 -1.15 3.48 17.03
CA ALA A 34 -1.56 4.74 16.41
C ALA A 34 -2.20 4.39 15.07
N ASP A 35 -3.51 4.10 15.10
CA ASP A 35 -4.29 3.96 13.87
C ASP A 35 -4.49 5.36 13.28
N VAL A 36 -4.01 5.56 12.06
CA VAL A 36 -4.10 6.86 11.39
C VAL A 36 -4.69 6.72 10.00
N ALA A 37 -5.49 7.71 9.60
CA ALA A 37 -6.22 7.69 8.33
C ALA A 37 -5.33 8.10 7.14
N SER A 38 -4.30 8.91 7.37
CA SER A 38 -3.36 9.36 6.34
C SER A 38 -1.90 9.08 6.70
N ILE A 39 -1.09 8.73 5.69
CA ILE A 39 0.36 8.55 5.84
C ILE A 39 1.06 9.82 6.35
N SER A 40 0.51 11.00 6.07
CA SER A 40 1.09 12.28 6.49
C SER A 40 1.16 12.46 8.01
N GLU A 41 0.31 11.74 8.72
CA GLU A 41 0.16 11.81 10.17
C GLU A 41 0.99 10.70 10.87
N CYS A 42 1.63 9.80 10.11
CA CYS A 42 2.52 8.81 10.67
C CYS A 42 3.80 9.47 11.24
N PRO A 43 4.36 8.92 12.34
CA PRO A 43 5.59 9.44 12.92
C PRO A 43 6.76 9.26 11.95
N LYS A 44 7.63 10.26 11.89
CA LYS A 44 8.87 10.20 11.09
C LYS A 44 9.84 9.18 11.70
N LEU A 45 10.59 8.51 10.84
CA LEU A 45 11.66 7.61 11.25
C LEU A 45 12.85 8.40 11.80
N SER A 46 13.55 7.80 12.75
CA SER A 46 14.82 8.34 13.25
C SER A 46 15.88 8.28 12.15
N ALA A 47 16.68 9.33 12.03
CA ALA A 47 17.70 9.42 11.00
C ALA A 47 18.71 8.28 11.11
N ARG A 48 18.97 7.62 9.98
CA ARG A 48 20.00 6.61 9.84
C ARG A 48 21.39 7.24 9.74
N THR A 49 22.36 6.69 10.46
CA THR A 49 23.78 7.04 10.35
C THR A 49 24.55 6.10 9.42
N ASN A 50 24.09 4.86 9.29
CA ASN A 50 24.68 3.81 8.46
C ASN A 50 23.61 3.20 7.55
N ALA A 51 24.04 2.67 6.40
CA ALA A 51 23.16 1.88 5.53
C ALA A 51 22.70 0.59 6.22
N ALA A 52 21.55 0.07 5.81
CA ALA A 52 21.04 -1.20 6.29
C ALA A 52 22.08 -2.31 6.13
N LYS A 53 22.29 -3.09 7.19
CA LYS A 53 23.28 -4.18 7.20
C LYS A 53 22.85 -5.36 6.34
N ASP A 54 21.57 -5.73 6.46
CA ASP A 54 20.96 -6.89 5.81
C ASP A 54 19.43 -6.72 5.76
N VAL A 55 18.71 -7.71 5.24
CA VAL A 55 17.24 -7.68 5.09
C VAL A 55 16.47 -7.60 6.41
N THR A 56 17.09 -7.98 7.54
CA THR A 56 16.45 -7.91 8.86
C THR A 56 16.55 -6.53 9.48
N ASP A 57 17.50 -5.71 9.01
CA ASP A 57 17.67 -4.32 9.42
C ASP A 57 17.06 -3.34 8.39
N LEU A 58 16.67 -3.78 7.20
CA LEU A 58 16.16 -2.91 6.14
C LEU A 58 14.91 -2.11 6.58
N ARG A 59 14.94 -0.78 6.40
CA ARG A 59 13.81 0.12 6.64
C ARG A 59 13.31 0.73 5.34
N ILE A 60 12.10 1.30 5.39
CA ILE A 60 11.48 1.93 4.22
C ILE A 60 12.25 3.17 3.73
N ASP A 61 12.96 3.89 4.60
CA ASP A 61 13.82 5.02 4.23
C ASP A 61 15.14 4.60 3.55
N ASP A 62 15.53 3.33 3.66
CA ASP A 62 16.69 2.77 2.95
C ASP A 62 16.38 2.41 1.48
N ILE A 63 15.09 2.37 1.10
CA ILE A 63 14.64 2.03 -0.25
C ILE A 63 14.86 3.22 -1.19
N GLN A 64 15.67 3.04 -2.23
CA GLN A 64 15.98 4.09 -3.21
C GLN A 64 15.16 3.98 -4.49
N ILE A 65 14.74 2.77 -4.86
CA ILE A 65 14.03 2.47 -6.10
C ILE A 65 12.79 1.66 -5.76
N ILE A 66 11.67 2.05 -6.35
CA ILE A 66 10.47 1.23 -6.37
C ILE A 66 10.17 0.91 -7.83
N ALA A 67 10.03 -0.37 -8.10
CA ALA A 67 9.70 -0.90 -9.42
C ALA A 67 8.66 -1.99 -9.24
N ALA A 68 7.76 -2.10 -10.21
CA ALA A 68 6.78 -3.17 -10.27
C ALA A 68 6.79 -3.80 -11.65
N LEU A 69 6.64 -5.11 -11.67
CA LEU A 69 6.46 -5.89 -12.88
C LEU A 69 5.17 -6.69 -12.72
N GLY A 70 4.33 -6.66 -13.74
CA GLY A 70 3.05 -7.36 -13.74
C GLY A 70 2.35 -7.25 -15.08
N ASP A 71 1.09 -7.66 -15.07
CA ASP A 71 0.19 -7.61 -16.21
C ASP A 71 -0.67 -6.34 -16.19
N SER A 72 -1.79 -6.36 -16.91
CA SER A 72 -2.75 -5.26 -16.99
C SER A 72 -3.33 -4.85 -15.64
N ILE A 73 -3.39 -5.74 -14.64
CA ILE A 73 -3.87 -5.41 -13.30
C ILE A 73 -2.85 -4.53 -12.58
N MET A 74 -1.55 -4.85 -12.69
CA MET A 74 -0.49 -3.98 -12.16
C MET A 74 -0.49 -2.62 -12.86
N ALA A 75 -0.86 -2.57 -14.14
CA ALA A 75 -1.01 -1.32 -14.87
C ALA A 75 -2.26 -0.51 -14.49
N GLY A 76 -3.13 -1.03 -13.63
CA GLY A 76 -4.35 -0.35 -13.20
C GLY A 76 -5.46 -0.35 -14.25
N PHE A 77 -5.52 -1.38 -15.11
CA PHE A 77 -6.56 -1.52 -16.12
C PHE A 77 -7.96 -1.60 -15.50
N GLY A 78 -8.84 -0.66 -15.87
CA GLY A 78 -10.23 -0.64 -15.40
C GLY A 78 -10.40 -0.37 -13.90
N MET A 79 -9.34 0.08 -13.21
CA MET A 79 -9.33 0.26 -11.75
C MET A 79 -10.36 1.30 -11.25
N MET A 80 -10.71 2.28 -12.07
CA MET A 80 -11.74 3.28 -11.73
C MET A 80 -13.16 2.71 -11.77
N GLY A 81 -13.32 1.45 -12.18
CA GLY A 81 -14.60 0.77 -12.24
C GLY A 81 -15.50 1.26 -13.36
N VAL A 82 -16.78 0.92 -13.21
CA VAL A 82 -17.85 1.29 -14.14
C VAL A 82 -18.80 2.23 -13.42
N ASN A 83 -18.94 3.46 -13.91
CA ASN A 83 -19.88 4.42 -13.34
C ASN A 83 -21.31 4.11 -13.85
N ASN A 84 -22.07 3.35 -13.06
CA ASN A 84 -23.46 2.98 -13.32
C ASN A 84 -24.48 3.92 -12.62
N GLY A 85 -24.03 5.06 -12.07
CA GLY A 85 -24.91 6.04 -11.42
C GLY A 85 -25.73 6.87 -12.41
N GLU A 86 -26.62 7.71 -11.89
CA GLU A 86 -27.40 8.66 -12.70
C GLU A 86 -26.45 9.69 -13.36
N GLY A 87 -26.42 9.72 -14.69
CA GLY A 87 -25.43 10.48 -15.48
C GLY A 87 -24.11 9.75 -15.74
N GLY A 88 -23.95 8.52 -15.26
CA GLY A 88 -22.84 7.63 -15.59
C GLY A 88 -22.97 7.07 -16.99
N THR A 89 -21.84 6.93 -17.69
CA THR A 89 -21.81 6.34 -19.05
C THR A 89 -21.86 4.80 -19.04
N GLY A 90 -22.01 4.17 -17.86
CA GLY A 90 -21.94 2.72 -17.70
C GLY A 90 -20.63 2.15 -18.24
N ILE A 91 -20.71 0.92 -18.77
CA ILE A 91 -19.60 0.22 -19.44
C ILE A 91 -19.04 0.95 -20.68
N LEU A 92 -19.73 1.98 -21.18
CA LEU A 92 -19.22 2.83 -22.27
C LEU A 92 -18.26 3.91 -21.77
N ASN A 93 -17.93 3.94 -20.47
CA ASN A 93 -16.93 4.86 -19.96
C ASN A 93 -15.55 4.53 -20.52
N PHE A 94 -14.92 5.51 -21.19
CA PHE A 94 -13.58 5.36 -21.71
C PHE A 94 -12.55 5.04 -20.59
N SER A 95 -12.82 5.42 -19.34
CA SER A 95 -12.00 5.06 -18.19
C SER A 95 -11.95 3.55 -17.91
N SER A 96 -12.95 2.79 -18.35
CA SER A 96 -12.97 1.33 -18.17
C SER A 96 -11.94 0.61 -19.06
N VAL A 97 -11.38 1.29 -20.06
CA VAL A 97 -10.31 0.76 -20.93
C VAL A 97 -8.95 1.45 -20.71
N LEU A 98 -8.83 2.30 -19.69
CA LEU A 98 -7.58 2.96 -19.33
C LEU A 98 -6.78 2.12 -18.32
N GLU A 99 -5.46 2.21 -18.44
CA GLU A 99 -4.45 1.77 -17.48
C GLU A 99 -4.03 2.95 -16.59
N PHE A 100 -4.54 2.99 -15.36
CA PHE A 100 -4.22 4.00 -14.35
C PHE A 100 -2.92 3.66 -13.59
N ARG A 101 -1.79 3.64 -14.31
CA ARG A 101 -0.48 3.28 -13.74
C ARG A 101 -0.08 4.19 -12.57
N GLY A 102 -0.42 5.47 -12.64
CA GLY A 102 -0.15 6.46 -11.60
C GLY A 102 -0.96 6.28 -10.31
N SER A 103 -2.06 5.53 -10.34
CA SER A 103 -2.86 5.21 -9.15
C SER A 103 -2.77 3.74 -8.73
N SER A 104 -2.00 2.91 -9.46
CA SER A 104 -1.86 1.49 -9.15
C SER A 104 -1.18 1.31 -7.79
N TYR A 105 -1.77 0.47 -6.93
CA TYR A 105 -1.30 0.28 -5.55
C TYR A 105 0.20 -0.03 -5.46
N GLY A 106 0.72 -0.85 -6.37
CA GLY A 106 2.11 -1.31 -6.33
C GLY A 106 3.15 -0.26 -6.73
N ILE A 107 2.81 0.71 -7.58
CA ILE A 107 3.80 1.55 -8.27
C ILE A 107 3.38 3.00 -8.52
N GLY A 108 2.11 3.34 -8.32
CA GLY A 108 1.57 4.65 -8.68
C GLY A 108 2.17 5.78 -7.85
N GLY A 109 2.47 6.90 -8.47
CA GLY A 109 3.06 8.09 -7.87
C GLY A 109 2.26 9.36 -8.15
N ASP A 110 1.02 9.24 -8.60
CA ASP A 110 0.13 10.40 -8.73
C ASP A 110 -0.14 11.03 -7.36
N THR A 111 -0.40 12.33 -7.35
CA THR A 111 -0.76 13.06 -6.12
C THR A 111 -2.02 12.43 -5.51
N ASP A 112 -2.01 12.28 -4.18
CA ASP A 112 -3.10 11.69 -3.37
C ASP A 112 -3.40 10.20 -3.63
N ALA A 113 -2.63 9.53 -4.49
CA ALA A 113 -2.78 8.09 -4.69
C ALA A 113 -2.28 7.30 -3.46
N VAL A 114 -3.10 6.38 -2.97
CA VAL A 114 -2.78 5.50 -1.83
C VAL A 114 -1.99 4.30 -2.34
N THR A 115 -0.68 4.45 -2.45
CA THR A 115 0.20 3.48 -3.12
C THR A 115 1.49 3.25 -2.32
N LEU A 116 2.13 2.10 -2.56
CA LEU A 116 3.43 1.77 -1.96
C LEU A 116 4.50 2.82 -2.31
N ALA A 117 4.48 3.35 -3.54
CA ALA A 117 5.46 4.34 -3.96
C ALA A 117 5.29 5.68 -3.23
N ASN A 118 4.06 6.15 -3.02
CA ASN A 118 3.81 7.36 -2.24
C ASN A 118 4.08 7.17 -0.75
N PHE A 119 3.79 5.98 -0.20
CA PHE A 119 4.16 5.65 1.18
C PHE A 119 5.66 5.65 1.40
N ALA A 120 6.44 5.07 0.50
CA ALA A 120 7.90 5.13 0.59
C ALA A 120 8.42 6.56 0.41
N LYS A 121 7.82 7.33 -0.49
CA LYS A 121 8.19 8.73 -0.74
C LYS A 121 7.98 9.63 0.48
N HIS A 122 7.03 9.29 1.35
CA HIS A 122 6.84 9.96 2.64
C HIS A 122 8.09 9.84 3.54
N TYR A 123 8.72 8.66 3.58
CA TYR A 123 9.90 8.40 4.42
C TYR A 123 11.23 8.71 3.72
N ASN A 124 11.31 8.51 2.41
CA ASN A 124 12.45 8.87 1.58
C ASN A 124 12.00 9.71 0.36
N PRO A 125 12.08 11.05 0.44
CA PRO A 125 11.72 11.93 -0.68
C PRO A 125 12.54 11.74 -1.95
N LYS A 126 13.69 11.05 -1.87
CA LYS A 126 14.59 10.78 -3.01
C LYS A 126 14.29 9.46 -3.72
N VAL A 127 13.30 8.69 -3.25
CA VAL A 127 12.90 7.44 -3.92
C VAL A 127 12.39 7.74 -5.34
N TYR A 128 12.74 6.89 -6.30
CA TYR A 128 12.34 7.04 -7.71
C TYR A 128 11.84 5.72 -8.30
N GLY A 129 11.25 5.81 -9.50
CA GLY A 129 10.68 4.66 -10.23
C GLY A 129 9.15 4.54 -10.18
N ALA A 130 8.48 5.43 -9.44
CA ALA A 130 7.02 5.49 -9.42
C ALA A 130 6.46 5.82 -10.82
N SER A 131 5.39 5.12 -11.21
CA SER A 131 4.64 5.42 -12.43
C SER A 131 3.67 6.57 -12.19
N THR A 132 3.37 7.36 -13.21
CA THR A 132 2.43 8.49 -13.11
C THR A 132 1.43 8.44 -14.27
N LEU A 133 0.30 9.12 -14.09
CA LEU A 133 -0.77 9.28 -15.06
C LEU A 133 -1.44 7.97 -15.49
N SER A 134 -2.39 8.10 -16.41
CA SER A 134 -3.08 7.01 -17.07
C SER A 134 -2.92 7.09 -18.59
N HIS A 135 -3.13 5.98 -19.27
CA HIS A 135 -3.15 5.90 -20.73
C HIS A 135 -4.05 4.77 -21.20
N LEU A 136 -4.38 4.74 -22.49
CA LEU A 136 -5.18 3.67 -23.06
C LEU A 136 -4.44 2.33 -22.97
N ALA A 137 -5.19 1.25 -22.68
CA ALA A 137 -4.62 -0.07 -22.55
C ALA A 137 -3.69 -0.43 -23.74
N SER A 138 -2.50 -0.92 -23.40
CA SER A 138 -1.48 -1.24 -24.39
C SER A 138 -1.70 -2.67 -24.89
N LEU A 139 -2.11 -2.82 -26.15
CA LEU A 139 -2.24 -4.11 -26.79
C LEU A 139 -0.94 -4.48 -27.51
N CYS A 140 -0.19 -5.41 -26.92
CA CYS A 140 1.03 -5.93 -27.51
C CYS A 140 0.81 -7.33 -28.06
N TYR A 141 0.74 -7.45 -29.40
CA TYR A 141 0.69 -8.74 -30.10
C TYR A 141 1.76 -8.78 -31.19
N GLY A 142 2.85 -9.51 -30.93
CA GLY A 142 3.99 -9.61 -31.85
C GLY A 142 4.54 -8.22 -32.25
N PRO A 143 4.70 -7.92 -33.55
CA PRO A 143 5.26 -6.65 -34.02
C PRO A 143 4.34 -5.42 -33.80
N LEU A 144 3.12 -5.60 -33.28
CA LEU A 144 2.16 -4.51 -33.05
C LEU A 144 2.25 -3.88 -31.65
N CYS A 145 3.34 -4.12 -30.91
CA CYS A 145 3.57 -3.49 -29.62
C CYS A 145 4.06 -2.05 -29.83
N ILE A 146 3.13 -1.13 -30.08
CA ILE A 146 3.41 0.31 -30.11
C ILE A 146 3.40 0.76 -28.64
N PRO A 147 4.54 1.15 -28.06
CA PRO A 147 4.54 1.67 -26.70
C PRO A 147 3.61 2.90 -26.65
N PRO A 148 2.84 3.06 -25.58
CA PRO A 148 1.96 4.21 -25.44
C PRO A 148 2.76 5.50 -25.59
N LEU A 149 2.20 6.49 -26.30
CA LEU A 149 2.84 7.77 -26.63
C LEU A 149 3.15 8.66 -25.41
N SER A 150 2.94 8.16 -24.19
CA SER A 150 3.56 8.69 -22.98
C SER A 150 5.05 8.37 -23.02
N ILE A 151 5.78 9.28 -23.66
CA ILE A 151 7.21 9.54 -23.54
C ILE A 151 7.75 8.88 -22.27
N CYS A 152 8.42 7.73 -22.42
CA CYS A 152 9.25 7.14 -21.37
C CYS A 152 10.39 8.12 -21.07
N LYS A 153 10.10 9.20 -20.36
CA LYS A 153 11.10 9.99 -19.66
C LYS A 153 11.21 9.35 -18.28
N PHE A 154 11.93 8.23 -18.22
CA PHE A 154 12.58 7.88 -16.98
C PHE A 154 13.54 9.06 -16.67
N PRO A 155 13.37 9.78 -15.55
CA PRO A 155 14.36 10.75 -15.11
C PRO A 155 15.71 10.07 -14.85
#